data_AF-A0A1F6HUF9-F1
#
_entry.id   AF-A0A1F6HUF9-F1
#
_cell.length_a   1.000
_cell.length_b   1.000
_cell.length_c   1.000
_cell.angle_alpha   90.00
_cell.angle_beta   90.00
_cell.angle_gamma   90.00
#
_symmetry.space_group_name_H-M   'P 1'
#
loop_
_entity.id
_entity.type
_entity.pdbx_description
1 polymer ?
#
loop_
_entity_poly.entity_id
_entity_poly.type
_entity_poly.pdbx_seq_one_letter_code
_entity_poly.pdbx_strand_id
1 'polypeptide(L)'
;MKELYERTPFREKLRRLPNGNNSILFTPENSEYIVRPEIQGGAPPVDDLKIARSLHAELEMNCGIAVPRCDIVLGPTPIEGANAAYLVVDKVAGVGLEVADIDDETIRTFVSSLLKYHIDKYQNGGYFLSDIGINQYLFGSAPGKSDRRIYLVDIDPFYGYVDNLNRQNRNDDFFTNLEIFNELMGVLEKSKGVNLSHLRQKFEEFLKMAKPKAHPADQKTVDRILQSIMFGKPTEDMEVG
;
A
#
# COMPACT_ATOMS: atom_id res chain seq x y z
N MET A 1 -25.06 -5.95 5.69
CA MET A 1 -25.59 -6.34 4.36
C MET A 1 -24.84 -7.61 3.91
N LYS A 2 -25.54 -8.67 3.49
CA LYS A 2 -24.89 -9.94 3.06
C LYS A 2 -24.69 -10.04 1.54
N GLU A 3 -25.46 -9.25 0.79
CA GLU A 3 -25.58 -9.32 -0.66
C GLU A 3 -25.82 -7.91 -1.20
N LEU A 4 -25.31 -7.61 -2.40
CA LEU A 4 -25.47 -6.33 -3.09
C LEU A 4 -26.03 -6.63 -4.50
N TYR A 5 -27.23 -6.15 -4.80
CA TYR A 5 -27.86 -6.39 -6.11
C TYR A 5 -28.92 -5.33 -6.43
N GLU A 6 -30.04 -5.35 -5.71
CA GLU A 6 -31.16 -4.45 -5.99
C GLU A 6 -30.77 -2.98 -5.86
N ARG A 7 -31.19 -2.17 -6.84
CA ARG A 7 -30.94 -0.72 -6.90
C ARG A 7 -29.44 -0.35 -6.95
N THR A 8 -28.59 -1.26 -7.45
CA THR A 8 -27.17 -1.00 -7.69
C THR A 8 -26.86 -1.07 -9.20
N PRO A 9 -25.69 -0.59 -9.68
CA PRO A 9 -25.37 -0.63 -11.11
C PRO A 9 -25.05 -2.05 -11.63
N PHE A 10 -25.01 -3.06 -10.76
CA PHE A 10 -24.63 -4.42 -11.13
C PHE A 10 -25.82 -5.23 -11.64
N ARG A 11 -25.62 -5.92 -12.77
CA ARG A 11 -26.64 -6.77 -13.41
C ARG A 11 -26.75 -8.16 -12.79
N GLU A 12 -25.79 -8.51 -11.94
CA GLU A 12 -25.70 -9.80 -11.26
C GLU A 12 -25.60 -9.61 -9.76
N LYS A 13 -26.02 -10.64 -9.03
CA LYS A 13 -26.03 -10.64 -7.58
C LYS A 13 -24.61 -10.78 -7.03
N LEU A 14 -24.16 -9.81 -6.25
CA LEU A 14 -22.86 -9.84 -5.60
C LEU A 14 -23.00 -10.41 -4.18
N ARG A 15 -22.14 -11.38 -3.84
CA ARG A 15 -22.10 -12.02 -2.52
C ARG A 15 -20.90 -11.51 -1.75
N ARG A 16 -21.05 -11.34 -0.44
CA ARG A 16 -19.92 -10.97 0.42
C ARG A 16 -18.84 -12.05 0.39
N LEU A 17 -17.57 -11.65 0.35
CA LEU A 17 -16.46 -12.59 0.42
C LEU A 17 -16.46 -13.31 1.78
N PRO A 18 -16.46 -14.66 1.81
CA PRO A 18 -16.66 -15.43 3.04
C PRO A 18 -15.50 -15.32 4.04
N ASN A 19 -14.29 -14.98 3.59
CA ASN A 19 -13.06 -15.09 4.37
C ASN A 19 -12.36 -13.74 4.65
N GLY A 20 -13.06 -12.62 4.47
CA GLY A 20 -12.49 -11.30 4.77
C GLY A 20 -12.92 -10.81 6.15
N ASN A 21 -11.95 -10.42 7.00
CA ASN A 21 -12.23 -9.53 8.14
C ASN A 21 -12.86 -8.19 7.68
N ASN A 22 -12.72 -7.85 6.40
CA ASN A 22 -13.35 -6.68 5.80
C ASN A 22 -14.81 -6.96 5.43
N SER A 23 -15.71 -6.25 6.12
CA SER A 23 -17.16 -6.46 6.00
C SER A 23 -17.82 -5.90 4.75
N ILE A 24 -17.01 -5.33 3.85
CA ILE A 24 -17.42 -4.48 2.74
C ILE A 24 -17.02 -5.02 1.36
N LEU A 25 -16.40 -6.20 1.26
CA LEU A 25 -15.98 -6.77 -0.03
C LEU A 25 -17.01 -7.75 -0.58
N PHE A 26 -17.38 -7.56 -1.85
CA PHE A 26 -18.35 -8.37 -2.58
C PHE A 26 -17.76 -8.93 -3.86
N THR A 27 -18.30 -10.02 -4.38
CA THR A 27 -17.91 -10.60 -5.67
C THR A 27 -19.11 -11.34 -6.28
N PRO A 28 -19.30 -11.34 -7.60
CA PRO A 28 -20.20 -12.29 -8.25
C PRO A 28 -19.68 -13.73 -8.07
N GLU A 29 -20.56 -14.70 -8.20
CA GLU A 29 -20.20 -16.11 -8.11
C GLU A 29 -19.22 -16.49 -9.24
N ASN A 30 -18.07 -17.09 -8.88
CA ASN A 30 -17.00 -17.47 -9.82
C ASN A 30 -16.38 -16.32 -10.63
N SER A 31 -16.37 -15.10 -10.09
CA SER A 31 -15.79 -13.94 -10.77
C SER A 31 -14.30 -13.74 -10.50
N GLU A 32 -13.63 -13.12 -11.47
CA GLU A 32 -12.25 -12.66 -11.42
C GLU A 32 -12.10 -11.23 -10.86
N TYR A 33 -13.18 -10.61 -10.38
CA TYR A 33 -13.14 -9.28 -9.78
C TYR A 33 -13.82 -9.21 -8.41
N ILE A 34 -13.42 -8.21 -7.63
CA ILE A 34 -13.95 -7.84 -6.32
C ILE A 34 -14.59 -6.46 -6.45
N VAL A 35 -15.72 -6.27 -5.77
CA VAL A 35 -16.44 -5.00 -5.68
C VAL A 35 -16.39 -4.52 -4.24
N ARG A 36 -15.92 -3.29 -4.04
CA ARG A 36 -15.96 -2.59 -2.76
C ARG A 36 -16.82 -1.32 -2.91
N PRO A 37 -17.94 -1.20 -2.19
CA PRO A 37 -18.78 -0.03 -2.24
C PRO A 37 -18.28 1.02 -1.24
N GLU A 38 -17.93 2.21 -1.73
CA GLU A 38 -17.61 3.38 -0.92
C GLU A 38 -18.91 4.14 -0.62
N ILE A 39 -19.58 3.69 0.45
CA ILE A 39 -20.90 4.20 0.87
C ILE A 39 -20.74 5.35 1.88
N GLN A 40 -19.65 5.37 2.64
CA GLN A 40 -19.40 6.42 3.63
C GLN A 40 -18.76 7.64 2.95
N GLY A 41 -19.50 8.75 2.85
CA GLY A 41 -19.01 10.03 2.32
C GLY A 41 -19.47 10.38 0.91
N GLY A 42 -20.14 9.46 0.21
CA GLY A 42 -20.57 9.65 -1.18
C GLY A 42 -19.43 9.38 -2.18
N ALA A 43 -19.69 9.63 -3.47
CA ALA A 43 -18.68 9.45 -4.51
C ALA A 43 -17.53 10.45 -4.31
N PRO A 44 -16.26 10.01 -4.31
CA PRO A 44 -15.13 10.92 -4.25
C PRO A 44 -15.16 11.94 -5.40
N PRO A 45 -14.66 13.17 -5.19
CA PRO A 45 -14.43 14.12 -6.28
C PRO A 45 -13.62 13.49 -7.42
N VAL A 46 -13.95 13.87 -8.66
CA VAL A 46 -13.28 13.32 -9.86
C VAL A 46 -11.77 13.58 -9.84
N ASP A 47 -11.33 14.69 -9.27
CA ASP A 47 -9.90 15.04 -9.20
C ASP A 47 -9.14 14.13 -8.23
N ASP A 48 -9.75 13.74 -7.11
CA ASP A 48 -9.18 12.76 -6.17
C ASP A 48 -8.96 11.41 -6.85
N LEU A 49 -9.93 10.98 -7.68
CA LEU A 49 -9.80 9.76 -8.47
C LEU A 49 -8.68 9.84 -9.52
N LYS A 50 -8.44 11.01 -10.11
CA LYS A 50 -7.31 11.21 -11.04
C LYS A 50 -5.98 11.13 -10.32
N ILE A 51 -5.88 11.71 -9.11
CA ILE A 51 -4.68 11.66 -8.28
C ILE A 51 -4.35 10.20 -7.93
N ALA A 52 -5.33 9.46 -7.38
CA ALA A 52 -5.15 8.05 -7.04
C ALA A 52 -4.69 7.22 -8.24
N ARG A 53 -5.34 7.39 -9.41
CA ARG A 53 -4.92 6.71 -10.65
C ARG A 53 -3.50 7.08 -11.08
N SER A 54 -3.10 8.34 -10.93
CA SER A 54 -1.74 8.77 -11.24
C SER A 54 -0.72 8.12 -10.30
N LEU A 55 -1.02 8.00 -9.01
CA LEU A 55 -0.16 7.34 -8.04
C LEU A 55 -0.03 5.84 -8.29
N HIS A 56 -1.13 5.17 -8.65
CA HIS A 56 -1.10 3.75 -9.05
C HIS A 56 -0.23 3.54 -10.29
N ALA A 57 -0.38 4.42 -11.29
CA ALA A 57 0.43 4.37 -12.50
C ALA A 57 1.92 4.62 -12.22
N GLU A 58 2.23 5.52 -11.28
CA GLU A 58 3.59 5.79 -10.81
C GLU A 58 4.23 4.56 -10.15
N LEU A 59 3.48 3.83 -9.31
CA LEU A 59 3.97 2.57 -8.72
C LEU A 59 4.31 1.53 -9.78
N GLU A 60 3.44 1.33 -10.76
CA GLU A 60 3.68 0.33 -11.80
C GLU A 60 4.85 0.72 -12.71
N MET A 61 4.91 1.97 -13.15
CA MET A 61 5.94 2.44 -14.10
C MET A 61 7.30 2.65 -13.44
N ASN A 62 7.35 3.25 -12.24
CA ASN A 62 8.61 3.70 -11.63
C ASN A 62 9.11 2.73 -10.57
N CYS A 63 8.22 1.94 -9.95
CA CYS A 63 8.58 1.08 -8.83
C CYS A 63 8.53 -0.41 -9.16
N GLY A 64 7.95 -0.80 -10.31
CA GLY A 64 7.75 -2.20 -10.68
C GLY A 64 6.73 -2.92 -9.77
N ILE A 65 5.95 -2.16 -8.99
CA ILE A 65 4.89 -2.68 -8.13
C ILE A 65 3.62 -2.72 -8.96
N ALA A 66 3.12 -3.92 -9.22
CA ALA A 66 1.92 -4.07 -10.01
C ALA A 66 0.70 -3.57 -9.20
N VAL A 67 -0.23 -2.91 -9.89
CA VAL A 67 -1.52 -2.53 -9.31
C VAL A 67 -2.60 -3.26 -10.10
N PRO A 68 -3.53 -3.98 -9.45
CA PRO A 68 -4.63 -4.62 -10.17
C PRO A 68 -5.47 -3.55 -10.88
N ARG A 69 -6.08 -3.91 -12.01
CA ARG A 69 -6.98 -2.99 -12.70
C ARG A 69 -8.09 -2.58 -11.73
N CYS A 70 -8.37 -1.28 -11.70
CA CYS A 70 -9.42 -0.70 -10.89
C CYS A 70 -10.32 0.18 -11.76
N ASP A 71 -11.58 -0.21 -11.85
CA ASP A 71 -12.62 0.61 -12.45
C ASP A 71 -13.50 1.21 -11.35
N ILE A 72 -13.94 2.44 -11.54
CA ILE A 72 -14.84 3.12 -10.60
C ILE A 72 -16.19 3.28 -11.28
N VAL A 73 -17.21 2.65 -10.70
CA VAL A 73 -18.58 2.74 -11.18
C VAL A 73 -19.37 3.61 -10.23
N LEU A 74 -19.97 4.69 -10.74
CA LEU A 74 -20.87 5.53 -9.95
C LEU A 74 -22.30 5.04 -10.13
N GLY A 75 -23.06 4.93 -9.05
CA GLY A 75 -24.44 4.50 -9.16
C GLY A 75 -25.24 4.58 -7.87
N PRO A 76 -26.54 4.26 -7.95
CA PRO A 76 -27.41 4.21 -6.78
C PRO A 76 -26.95 3.14 -5.80
N THR A 77 -27.28 3.34 -4.53
CA THR A 77 -27.12 2.34 -3.46
C THR A 77 -28.45 1.64 -3.16
N PRO A 78 -28.43 0.56 -2.38
CA PRO A 78 -29.68 -0.01 -1.84
C PRO A 78 -30.47 0.97 -0.96
N ILE A 79 -29.84 2.04 -0.47
CA ILE A 79 -30.50 3.12 0.28
C ILE A 79 -31.11 4.11 -0.72
N GLU A 80 -32.41 4.32 -0.62
CA GLU A 80 -33.15 5.19 -1.53
C GLU A 80 -32.63 6.64 -1.49
N GLY A 81 -32.44 7.23 -2.67
CA GLY A 81 -31.93 8.59 -2.83
C GLY A 81 -30.42 8.74 -2.60
N ALA A 82 -29.70 7.67 -2.26
CA ALA A 82 -28.25 7.72 -2.05
C ALA A 82 -27.47 7.09 -3.22
N ASN A 83 -26.35 7.73 -3.59
CA ASN A 83 -25.39 7.25 -4.58
C ASN A 83 -24.07 6.89 -3.90
N ALA A 84 -23.33 5.95 -4.48
CA ALA A 84 -22.00 5.56 -4.05
C ALA A 84 -21.05 5.43 -5.25
N ALA A 85 -19.75 5.43 -4.94
CA ALA A 85 -18.74 4.90 -5.83
C ALA A 85 -18.53 3.41 -5.53
N TYR A 86 -18.40 2.61 -6.56
CA TYR A 86 -18.07 1.19 -6.47
C TYR A 86 -16.71 0.97 -7.11
N LEU A 87 -15.74 0.56 -6.30
CA LEU A 87 -14.42 0.14 -6.75
C LEU A 87 -14.55 -1.30 -7.25
N VAL A 88 -14.30 -1.52 -8.53
CA VAL A 88 -14.28 -2.83 -9.18
C VAL A 88 -12.84 -3.17 -9.49
N VAL A 89 -12.29 -4.14 -8.78
CA VAL A 89 -10.85 -4.45 -8.79
C VAL A 89 -10.62 -5.88 -9.25
N ASP A 90 -9.66 -6.09 -10.15
CA ASP A 90 -9.23 -7.43 -10.53
C ASP A 90 -8.71 -8.21 -9.32
N LYS A 91 -9.18 -9.45 -9.16
CA LYS A 91 -8.75 -10.34 -8.08
C LYS A 91 -7.36 -10.89 -8.37
N VAL A 92 -6.39 -10.53 -7.54
CA VAL A 92 -5.06 -11.12 -7.60
C VAL A 92 -5.07 -12.52 -6.98
N ALA A 93 -4.73 -13.53 -7.76
CA ALA A 93 -4.46 -14.88 -7.28
C ALA A 93 -3.02 -14.94 -6.76
N GLY A 94 -2.85 -14.74 -5.45
CA GLY A 94 -1.54 -14.66 -4.81
C GLY A 94 -1.60 -14.97 -3.32
N VAL A 95 -0.43 -14.90 -2.69
CA VAL A 95 -0.25 -15.07 -1.24
C VAL A 95 0.54 -13.90 -0.68
N GLY A 96 0.43 -13.66 0.63
CA GLY A 96 1.19 -12.62 1.32
C GLY A 96 2.69 -12.80 1.13
N LEU A 97 3.43 -11.69 1.12
CA LEU A 97 4.87 -11.71 0.86
C LEU A 97 5.61 -12.60 1.86
N GLU A 98 5.17 -12.67 3.11
CA GLU A 98 5.78 -13.45 4.19
C GLU A 98 5.81 -14.97 3.92
N VAL A 99 4.84 -15.51 3.19
CA VAL A 99 4.77 -16.95 2.83
C VAL A 99 5.05 -17.24 1.36
N ALA A 100 5.10 -16.21 0.52
CA ALA A 100 5.35 -16.35 -0.91
C ALA A 100 6.74 -16.93 -1.22
N ASP A 101 6.84 -17.80 -2.22
CA ASP A 101 8.12 -18.19 -2.80
C ASP A 101 8.55 -17.11 -3.82
N ILE A 102 9.47 -16.23 -3.38
CA ILE A 102 9.97 -15.07 -4.13
C ILE A 102 11.49 -15.11 -4.05
N ASP A 103 12.17 -14.95 -5.18
CA ASP A 103 13.63 -14.88 -5.21
C ASP A 103 14.17 -13.56 -4.62
N ASP A 104 15.43 -13.63 -4.18
CA ASP A 104 16.14 -12.51 -3.56
C ASP A 104 16.21 -11.26 -4.44
N GLU A 105 16.36 -11.42 -5.75
CA GLU A 105 16.51 -10.30 -6.69
C GLU A 105 15.19 -9.53 -6.82
N THR A 106 14.06 -10.24 -6.92
CA THR A 106 12.73 -9.65 -6.93
C THR A 106 12.45 -8.90 -5.63
N ILE A 107 12.81 -9.46 -4.47
CA ILE A 107 12.61 -8.79 -3.17
C ILE A 107 13.47 -7.52 -3.06
N ARG A 108 14.76 -7.60 -3.43
CA ARG A 108 15.67 -6.45 -3.39
C ARG A 108 15.21 -5.34 -4.33
N THR A 109 14.77 -5.69 -5.52
CA THR A 109 14.25 -4.75 -6.51
C THR A 109 13.01 -4.06 -5.96
N PHE A 110 12.06 -4.81 -5.41
CA PHE A 110 10.87 -4.26 -4.78
C PHE A 110 11.18 -3.28 -3.64
N VAL A 111 12.01 -3.69 -2.67
CA VAL A 111 12.36 -2.84 -1.52
C VAL A 111 13.13 -1.60 -1.97
N SER A 112 14.06 -1.74 -2.92
CA SER A 112 14.83 -0.62 -3.46
C SER A 112 13.93 0.40 -4.17
N SER A 113 12.98 -0.09 -4.97
CA SER A 113 12.00 0.75 -5.66
C SER A 113 11.09 1.49 -4.71
N LEU A 114 10.59 0.79 -3.67
CA LEU A 114 9.71 1.41 -2.67
C LEU A 114 10.46 2.45 -1.82
N LEU A 115 11.72 2.18 -1.46
CA LEU A 115 12.58 3.17 -0.82
C LEU A 115 12.76 4.41 -1.71
N LYS A 116 13.05 4.20 -3.01
CA LYS A 116 13.19 5.29 -3.97
C LYS A 116 11.90 6.12 -4.06
N TYR A 117 10.74 5.49 -4.13
CA TYR A 117 9.44 6.18 -4.12
C TYR A 117 9.31 7.11 -2.91
N HIS A 118 9.57 6.62 -1.69
CA HIS A 118 9.49 7.47 -0.50
C HIS A 118 10.50 8.62 -0.54
N ILE A 119 11.74 8.38 -0.97
CA ILE A 119 12.76 9.42 -1.10
C ILE A 119 12.30 10.49 -2.11
N ASP A 120 11.83 10.09 -3.28
CA ASP A 120 11.40 11.00 -4.34
C ASP A 120 10.20 11.85 -3.89
N LYS A 121 9.19 11.22 -3.24
CA LYS A 121 8.03 11.93 -2.67
C LYS A 121 8.45 12.93 -1.61
N TYR A 122 9.33 12.52 -0.70
CA TYR A 122 9.80 13.43 0.33
C TYR A 122 10.59 14.60 -0.27
N GLN A 123 11.48 14.36 -1.24
CA GLN A 123 12.36 15.38 -1.79
C GLN A 123 11.63 16.39 -2.67
N ASN A 124 10.72 15.92 -3.52
CA ASN A 124 10.00 16.74 -4.48
C ASN A 124 8.69 17.32 -3.92
N GLY A 125 8.23 16.78 -2.78
CA GLY A 125 6.88 17.03 -2.28
C GLY A 125 5.81 16.38 -3.16
N GLY A 126 4.55 16.62 -2.81
CA GLY A 126 3.41 16.21 -3.63
C GLY A 126 2.58 15.09 -3.01
N TYR A 127 1.64 14.58 -3.82
CA TYR A 127 0.74 13.50 -3.38
C TYR A 127 1.45 12.16 -3.29
N PHE A 128 1.08 11.36 -2.29
CA PHE A 128 1.56 10.00 -2.06
C PHE A 128 0.42 9.13 -1.51
N LEU A 129 0.46 7.82 -1.73
CA LEU A 129 -0.50 6.87 -1.13
C LEU A 129 -0.31 6.79 0.39
N SER A 130 -1.35 7.11 1.17
CA SER A 130 -1.23 7.31 2.64
C SER A 130 -1.70 6.14 3.50
N ASP A 131 -2.34 5.12 2.93
CA ASP A 131 -2.88 3.96 3.65
C ASP A 131 -2.27 2.65 3.13
N ILE A 132 -0.94 2.54 3.25
CA ILE A 132 -0.19 1.37 2.80
C ILE A 132 0.13 0.48 4.00
N GLY A 133 -0.28 -0.79 3.95
CA GLY A 133 0.03 -1.83 4.94
C GLY A 133 0.84 -2.98 4.36
N ILE A 134 1.59 -3.71 5.21
CA ILE A 134 2.37 -4.90 4.80
C ILE A 134 1.46 -5.98 4.19
N ASN A 135 0.29 -6.18 4.80
CA ASN A 135 -0.73 -7.16 4.38
C ASN A 135 -1.44 -6.79 3.06
N GLN A 136 -1.16 -5.63 2.49
CA GLN A 136 -1.68 -5.21 1.19
C GLN A 136 -0.76 -5.60 0.02
N TYR A 137 0.36 -6.27 0.28
CA TYR A 137 1.22 -6.79 -0.78
C TYR A 137 1.02 -8.29 -0.98
N LEU A 138 0.70 -8.70 -2.21
CA LEU A 138 0.56 -10.10 -2.61
C LEU A 138 1.55 -10.44 -3.71
N PHE A 139 2.16 -11.63 -3.64
CA PHE A 139 2.90 -12.19 -4.77
C PHE A 139 2.03 -13.21 -5.51
N GLY A 140 1.72 -12.90 -6.77
CA GLY A 140 0.71 -13.63 -7.51
C GLY A 140 0.53 -13.14 -8.94
N SER A 141 -0.61 -13.47 -9.52
CA SER A 141 -0.99 -13.08 -10.87
C SER A 141 -2.40 -12.47 -10.89
N ALA A 142 -2.59 -11.48 -11.73
CA ALA A 142 -3.91 -10.94 -12.05
C ALA A 142 -4.51 -11.70 -13.25
N PRO A 143 -5.84 -11.64 -13.47
CA PRO A 143 -6.50 -12.27 -14.60
C PRO A 143 -5.84 -11.92 -15.94
N GLY A 144 -5.64 -12.92 -16.78
CA GLY A 144 -4.99 -12.75 -18.09
C GLY A 144 -3.50 -12.42 -18.06
N LYS A 145 -2.82 -12.48 -16.90
CA LYS A 145 -1.36 -12.31 -16.78
C LYS A 145 -0.69 -13.64 -16.45
N SER A 146 0.31 -14.02 -17.24
CA SER A 146 1.14 -15.22 -16.99
C SER A 146 2.19 -14.98 -15.91
N ASP A 147 2.67 -13.75 -15.78
CA ASP A 147 3.86 -13.45 -14.99
C ASP A 147 3.47 -13.10 -13.55
N ARG A 148 4.14 -13.75 -12.61
CA ARG A 148 3.95 -13.46 -11.18
C ARG A 148 4.71 -12.19 -10.81
N ARG A 149 4.03 -11.27 -10.12
CA ARG A 149 4.60 -10.00 -9.67
C ARG A 149 4.16 -9.72 -8.23
N ILE A 150 4.83 -8.75 -7.61
CA ILE A 150 4.34 -8.17 -6.34
C ILE A 150 3.26 -7.15 -6.69
N TYR A 151 2.06 -7.39 -6.21
CA TYR A 151 0.89 -6.55 -6.37
C TYR A 151 0.60 -5.78 -5.09
N LEU A 152 0.33 -4.48 -5.20
CA LEU A 152 -0.36 -3.72 -4.16
C LEU A 152 -1.87 -3.92 -4.36
N VAL A 153 -2.55 -4.50 -3.37
CA VAL A 153 -4.02 -4.66 -3.31
C VAL A 153 -4.62 -3.70 -2.28
N ASP A 154 -5.95 -3.69 -2.14
CA ASP A 154 -6.66 -2.74 -1.26
C ASP A 154 -6.38 -1.27 -1.64
N ILE A 155 -6.50 -1.00 -2.92
CA ILE A 155 -6.07 0.22 -3.62
C ILE A 155 -7.09 1.35 -3.49
N ASP A 156 -7.33 1.75 -2.25
CA ASP A 156 -8.24 2.85 -1.94
C ASP A 156 -7.75 4.18 -2.53
N PRO A 157 -8.67 5.10 -2.87
CA PRO A 157 -8.31 6.43 -3.36
C PRO A 157 -7.79 7.36 -2.25
N PHE A 158 -7.19 6.82 -1.19
CA PHE A 158 -6.62 7.60 -0.09
C PHE A 158 -5.17 7.97 -0.40
N TYR A 159 -4.93 9.27 -0.42
CA TYR A 159 -3.60 9.84 -0.59
C TYR A 159 -3.38 10.95 0.44
N GLY A 160 -2.12 11.10 0.83
CA GLY A 160 -1.63 12.23 1.59
C GLY A 160 -0.90 13.22 0.69
N TYR A 161 -0.50 14.34 1.26
CA TYR A 161 0.38 15.31 0.62
C TYR A 161 1.58 15.54 1.52
N VAL A 162 2.79 15.44 0.97
CA VAL A 162 4.03 15.71 1.69
C VAL A 162 4.63 17.04 1.24
N ASP A 163 4.95 17.90 2.21
CA ASP A 163 5.67 19.15 2.01
C ASP A 163 6.88 19.19 2.95
N ASN A 164 8.07 18.98 2.39
CA ASN A 164 9.32 18.98 3.14
C ASN A 164 9.94 20.39 3.29
N LEU A 165 9.35 21.42 2.66
CA LEU A 165 9.82 22.80 2.74
C LEU A 165 9.17 23.54 3.90
N ASN A 166 7.95 23.15 4.26
CA ASN A 166 7.22 23.74 5.38
C ASN A 166 7.30 22.89 6.66
N ARG A 167 8.22 23.25 7.56
CA ARG A 167 8.40 22.56 8.87
C ARG A 167 7.21 22.66 9.82
N GLN A 168 6.27 23.57 9.57
CA GLN A 168 5.04 23.68 10.36
C GLN A 168 3.98 22.67 9.92
N ASN A 169 4.08 22.17 8.68
CA ASN A 169 3.20 21.11 8.20
C ASN A 169 3.67 19.77 8.77
N ARG A 170 2.78 19.16 9.55
CA ARG A 170 2.95 17.79 10.04
C ARG A 170 2.66 16.84 8.88
N ASN A 171 3.58 15.91 8.61
CA ASN A 171 3.46 14.94 7.51
C ASN A 171 3.23 13.52 8.07
N ASP A 172 2.27 13.39 9.00
CA ASP A 172 2.07 12.17 9.79
C ASP A 172 1.99 10.90 8.94
N ASP A 173 1.04 10.87 8.00
CA ASP A 173 0.80 9.69 7.16
C ASP A 173 2.05 9.29 6.36
N PHE A 174 2.85 10.28 5.96
CA PHE A 174 4.11 10.02 5.25
C PHE A 174 5.10 9.30 6.16
N PHE A 175 5.27 9.77 7.39
CA PHE A 175 6.19 9.15 8.35
C PHE A 175 5.67 7.83 8.91
N THR A 176 4.35 7.66 9.03
CA THR A 176 3.73 6.35 9.32
C THR A 176 4.02 5.34 8.21
N ASN A 177 3.94 5.74 6.94
CA ASN A 177 4.38 4.86 5.84
C ASN A 177 5.85 4.45 5.95
N LEU A 178 6.73 5.33 6.44
CA LEU A 178 8.14 4.96 6.67
C LEU A 178 8.30 3.95 7.83
N GLU A 179 7.47 4.03 8.87
CA GLU A 179 7.43 2.99 9.92
C GLU A 179 6.99 1.64 9.32
N ILE A 180 5.93 1.63 8.52
CA ILE A 180 5.43 0.42 7.87
C ILE A 180 6.46 -0.15 6.89
N PHE A 181 7.16 0.71 6.14
CA PHE A 181 8.26 0.30 5.27
C PHE A 181 9.42 -0.33 6.05
N ASN A 182 9.76 0.22 7.22
CA ASN A 182 10.78 -0.35 8.11
C ASN A 182 10.41 -1.76 8.60
N GLU A 183 9.14 -1.94 8.98
CA GLU A 183 8.58 -3.22 9.40
C GLU A 183 8.54 -4.23 8.24
N LEU A 184 8.12 -3.81 7.05
CA LEU A 184 8.13 -4.62 5.83
C LEU A 184 9.52 -5.20 5.56
N MET A 185 10.57 -4.37 5.59
CA MET A 185 11.94 -4.86 5.43
C MET A 185 12.30 -5.92 6.48
N GLY A 186 11.86 -5.74 7.73
CA GLY A 186 12.16 -6.67 8.82
C GLY A 186 11.43 -8.01 8.66
N VAL A 187 10.18 -7.97 8.19
CA VAL A 187 9.41 -9.17 7.84
C VAL A 187 10.08 -9.92 6.70
N LEU A 188 10.53 -9.23 5.65
CA LEU A 188 11.19 -9.87 4.51
C LEU A 188 12.56 -10.46 4.89
N GLU A 189 13.41 -9.72 5.61
CA GLU A 189 14.69 -10.23 6.12
C GLU A 189 14.47 -11.50 6.96
N LYS A 190 13.50 -11.49 7.88
CA LYS A 190 13.21 -12.62 8.77
C LYS A 190 12.58 -13.82 8.06
N SER A 191 11.58 -13.59 7.21
CA SER A 191 10.80 -14.66 6.57
C SER A 191 11.46 -15.23 5.32
N LYS A 192 12.33 -14.46 4.65
CA LYS A 192 13.00 -14.86 3.40
C LYS A 192 14.49 -15.07 3.53
N GLY A 193 15.12 -14.60 4.63
CA GLY A 193 16.57 -14.67 4.78
C GLY A 193 17.33 -13.73 3.83
N VAL A 194 16.63 -12.80 3.17
CA VAL A 194 17.24 -11.85 2.24
C VAL A 194 18.06 -10.80 3.00
N ASN A 195 19.29 -10.55 2.57
CA ASN A 195 20.14 -9.53 3.20
C ASN A 195 19.84 -8.13 2.65
N LEU A 196 19.09 -7.27 3.37
CA LEU A 196 18.78 -5.90 2.94
C LEU A 196 19.69 -4.82 3.56
N SER A 197 20.84 -5.19 4.13
CA SER A 197 21.75 -4.27 4.85
C SER A 197 22.12 -2.99 4.09
N HIS A 198 22.41 -3.08 2.79
CA HIS A 198 22.69 -1.90 1.96
C HIS A 198 21.48 -0.96 1.84
N LEU A 199 20.28 -1.52 1.71
CA LEU A 199 19.05 -0.72 1.63
C LEU A 199 18.69 -0.13 3.01
N ARG A 200 18.94 -0.86 4.09
CA ARG A 200 18.85 -0.35 5.48
C ARG A 200 19.73 0.87 5.68
N GLN A 201 20.98 0.82 5.23
CA GLN A 201 21.90 1.96 5.33
C GLN A 201 21.37 3.18 4.56
N LYS A 202 20.93 2.99 3.30
CA LYS A 202 20.34 4.07 2.51
C LYS A 202 19.09 4.67 3.16
N PHE A 203 18.25 3.82 3.74
CA PHE A 203 17.06 4.26 4.46
C PHE A 203 17.43 5.05 5.72
N GLU A 204 18.43 4.60 6.47
CA GLU A 204 18.95 5.31 7.65
C GLU A 204 19.52 6.69 7.27
N GLU A 205 20.30 6.78 6.17
CA GLU A 205 20.82 8.03 5.63
C GLU A 205 19.69 8.99 5.23
N PHE A 206 18.66 8.47 4.58
CA PHE A 206 17.46 9.24 4.25
C PHE A 206 16.76 9.77 5.51
N LEU A 207 16.52 8.94 6.52
CA LEU A 207 15.89 9.33 7.79
C LEU A 207 16.70 10.41 8.51
N LYS A 208 18.03 10.27 8.56
CA LYS A 208 18.94 11.29 9.15
C LYS A 208 18.87 12.62 8.41
N MET A 209 18.72 12.59 7.09
CA MET A 209 18.54 13.80 6.27
C MET A 209 17.15 14.44 6.47
N ALA A 210 16.10 13.63 6.57
CA ALA A 210 14.72 14.07 6.72
C ALA A 210 14.43 14.63 8.13
N LYS A 211 14.96 13.99 9.18
CA LYS A 211 14.71 14.36 10.59
C LYS A 211 14.84 15.86 10.89
N PRO A 212 15.96 16.55 10.60
CA PRO A 212 16.09 17.96 10.97
C PRO A 212 15.06 18.86 10.24
N LYS A 213 14.49 18.41 9.12
CA LYS A 213 13.49 19.13 8.33
C LYS A 213 12.05 18.77 8.70
N ALA A 214 11.83 17.70 9.47
CA ALA A 214 10.51 17.24 9.83
C ALA A 214 9.89 18.08 10.97
N HIS A 215 8.57 18.09 11.06
CA HIS A 215 7.84 18.66 12.20
C HIS A 215 8.25 17.94 13.52
N PRO A 216 8.27 18.59 14.70
CA PRO A 216 8.72 17.96 15.94
C PRO A 216 8.01 16.66 16.32
N ALA A 217 6.73 16.50 15.96
CA ALA A 217 6.01 15.23 16.16
C ALA A 217 6.57 14.11 15.26
N ASP A 218 6.83 14.42 13.99
CA ASP A 218 7.37 13.50 13.00
C ASP A 218 8.83 13.11 13.32
N GLN A 219 9.59 14.02 13.93
CA GLN A 219 10.95 13.72 14.42
C GLN A 219 10.95 12.58 15.43
N LYS A 220 9.91 12.49 16.29
CA LYS A 220 9.77 11.37 17.24
C LYS A 220 9.54 10.04 16.52
N THR A 221 8.75 10.06 15.45
CA THR A 221 8.55 8.90 14.58
C THR A 221 9.88 8.47 13.95
N VAL A 222 10.63 9.41 13.38
CA VAL A 222 11.96 9.12 12.82
C VAL A 222 12.91 8.53 13.88
N ASP A 223 12.88 9.04 15.11
CA ASP A 223 13.70 8.51 16.20
C ASP A 223 13.33 7.07 16.57
N ARG A 224 12.05 6.71 16.58
CA ARG A 224 11.61 5.32 16.78
C ARG A 224 12.13 4.41 15.68
N ILE A 225 12.04 4.83 14.43
CA ILE A 225 12.53 4.05 13.29
C ILE A 225 14.05 3.85 13.39
N LEU A 226 14.81 4.92 13.64
CA LEU A 226 16.26 4.84 13.79
C LEU A 226 16.68 3.93 14.95
N GLN A 227 16.00 4.01 16.09
CA GLN A 227 16.21 3.08 17.21
C GLN A 227 15.93 1.62 16.80
N SER A 228 14.82 1.37 16.11
CA SER A 228 14.50 0.03 15.59
C SER A 228 15.57 -0.51 14.65
N ILE A 229 16.16 0.32 13.78
CA ILE A 229 17.25 -0.10 12.88
C ILE A 229 18.52 -0.45 13.67
N MET A 230 18.87 0.33 14.70
CA MET A 230 20.06 0.07 15.51
C MET A 230 19.94 -1.22 16.36
N PHE A 231 18.79 -1.43 17.00
CA PHE A 231 18.56 -2.54 17.93
C PHE A 231 17.96 -3.79 17.26
N GLY A 232 17.47 -3.66 16.02
CA GLY A 232 16.91 -4.76 15.23
C GLY A 232 17.95 -5.54 14.42
N LYS A 233 19.23 -5.12 14.41
CA LYS A 233 20.32 -6.00 13.98
C LYS A 233 20.44 -7.14 14.99
N PRO A 234 20.55 -8.42 14.56
CA PRO A 234 20.97 -9.46 15.48
C PRO A 234 22.30 -9.01 16.07
N THR A 235 22.39 -8.89 17.39
CA THR A 235 23.67 -8.86 18.09
C THR A 235 24.28 -10.26 18.01
N GLU A 236 24.73 -10.65 16.81
CA GLU A 236 25.74 -11.67 16.62
C GLU A 236 27.04 -10.90 16.37
N ASP A 237 27.80 -10.77 17.46
CA ASP A 237 29.24 -10.43 17.56
C ASP A 237 29.52 -9.71 18.90
N MET A 238 28.90 -10.19 19.99
CA MET A 238 29.61 -10.18 21.26
C MET A 238 30.24 -11.56 21.42
N GLU A 239 31.45 -11.68 20.89
CA GLU A 239 32.45 -12.61 21.40
C GLU A 239 32.42 -12.53 22.93
N VAL A 240 32.03 -13.63 23.57
CA VAL A 240 32.26 -13.82 25.00
C VAL A 240 32.77 -15.24 25.22
N GLY A 241 34.09 -15.31 25.43
CA GLY A 241 34.74 -16.25 26.36
C GLY A 241 35.05 -17.64 25.83
#